data_AF-A0A644YYQ1-F1
#
_entry.id   AF-A0A644YYQ1-F1
#
_cell.length_a   1.000
_cell.length_b   1.000
_cell.length_c   1.000
_cell.angle_alpha   90.00
_cell.angle_beta   90.00
_cell.angle_gamma   90.00
#
_symmetry.space_group_name_H-M   'P 1'
#
loop_
_entity.id
_entity.type
_entity.pdbx_description
1 polymer ?
#
loop_
_entity_poly.entity_id
_entity_poly.type
_entity_poly.pdbx_seq_one_letter_code
_entity_poly.pdbx_strand_id
1 'polypeptide(L)'
;MQKEELLAKLAGFKEVAPDEIDISNIKEARATDDGMLMPLDDVKSALDFSGRLNIRIPKSLHMKLSSEAKNDGVSLNQYIIYKLSLN
;
A
#
# COMPACT_ATOMS: atom_id res chain seq x y z
N MET A 1 15.48 -19.15 0.94
CA MET A 1 14.82 -20.22 1.71
C MET A 1 13.33 -19.95 1.79
N GLN A 2 12.54 -20.99 2.06
CA GLN A 2 11.26 -20.97 2.79
C GLN A 2 9.94 -21.20 2.05
N LYS A 3 9.83 -21.28 0.70
CA LYS A 3 8.52 -21.70 0.12
C LYS A 3 8.26 -23.19 0.34
N GLU A 4 9.20 -24.02 -0.09
CA GLU A 4 9.11 -25.48 0.02
C GLU A 4 9.13 -25.95 1.48
N GLU A 5 9.96 -25.32 2.31
CA GLU A 5 10.03 -25.61 3.74
C GLU A 5 8.74 -25.21 4.50
N LEU A 6 8.12 -24.08 4.13
CA LEU A 6 6.84 -23.65 4.71
C LEU A 6 5.71 -24.60 4.31
N LEU A 7 5.66 -25.05 3.05
CA LEU A 7 4.68 -26.03 2.59
C LEU A 7 4.82 -27.36 3.31
N ALA A 8 6.05 -27.83 3.51
CA ALA A 8 6.31 -29.05 4.27
C ALA A 8 5.86 -28.94 5.74
N LYS A 9 6.05 -27.77 6.36
CA LYS A 9 5.56 -27.50 7.73
C LYS A 9 4.03 -27.42 7.77
N LEU A 10 3.39 -26.74 6.81
CA LEU A 10 1.94 -26.61 6.70
C LEU A 10 1.24 -27.96 6.51
N ALA A 11 1.83 -28.86 5.72
CA ALA A 11 1.28 -30.20 5.46
C ALA A 11 1.18 -31.09 6.72
N GLY A 12 1.92 -30.77 7.79
CA GLY A 12 1.85 -31.47 9.07
C GLY A 12 0.66 -31.07 9.95
N PHE A 13 -0.01 -29.96 9.66
CA PHE A 13 -1.17 -29.50 10.42
C PHE A 13 -2.46 -30.07 9.83
N LYS A 14 -3.38 -30.51 10.71
CA LYS A 14 -4.72 -30.91 10.28
C LYS A 14 -5.57 -29.66 10.08
N GLU A 15 -6.26 -29.58 8.96
CA GLU A 15 -7.29 -28.56 8.73
C GLU A 15 -8.44 -28.80 9.73
N VAL A 16 -8.72 -27.81 10.57
CA VAL A 16 -9.82 -27.83 11.54
C VAL A 16 -10.87 -26.85 11.05
N ALA A 17 -12.15 -27.23 11.14
CA ALA A 17 -13.23 -26.32 10.80
C ALA A 17 -13.22 -25.10 11.75
N PRO A 18 -13.62 -23.90 11.29
CA PRO A 18 -13.68 -22.72 12.13
C PRO A 18 -14.58 -22.94 13.36
N ASP A 19 -14.11 -22.53 14.54
CA ASP A 19 -14.88 -22.60 15.78
C ASP A 19 -15.94 -21.48 15.83
N GLU A 20 -16.82 -21.51 16.84
CA GLU A 20 -17.89 -20.51 17.01
C GLU A 20 -17.34 -19.06 17.07
N ILE A 21 -16.18 -18.89 17.69
CA ILE A 21 -15.48 -17.60 17.79
C ILE A 21 -15.03 -17.13 16.40
N ASP A 22 -14.47 -18.03 15.59
CA ASP A 22 -14.03 -17.70 14.23
C ASP A 22 -15.19 -17.26 13.35
N ILE A 23 -16.33 -17.95 13.44
CA ILE A 23 -17.55 -17.62 12.70
C ILE A 23 -18.06 -16.23 13.09
N SER A 24 -18.04 -15.92 14.39
CA SER A 24 -18.42 -14.60 14.91
C SER A 24 -17.52 -13.50 14.34
N ASN A 25 -16.20 -13.68 14.43
CA ASN A 25 -15.21 -12.71 13.95
C ASN A 25 -15.34 -12.47 12.44
N ILE A 26 -15.54 -13.52 11.65
CA ILE A 26 -15.74 -13.40 10.19
C ILE A 26 -17.01 -12.61 9.88
N LYS A 27 -18.09 -12.83 10.65
CA LYS A 27 -19.36 -12.12 10.47
C LYS A 27 -19.21 -10.64 10.81
N GLU A 28 -18.52 -10.32 11.90
CA GLU A 28 -18.24 -8.94 12.30
C GLU A 28 -17.37 -8.21 11.26
N ALA A 29 -16.27 -8.83 10.84
CA ALA A 29 -15.38 -8.26 9.82
C ALA A 29 -16.10 -7.99 8.48
N ARG A 30 -17.07 -8.83 8.10
CA ARG A 30 -17.90 -8.59 6.90
C ARG A 30 -18.91 -7.46 7.07
N ALA A 31 -19.38 -7.21 8.29
CA ALA A 31 -20.34 -6.14 8.57
C ALA A 31 -19.65 -4.78 8.64
N THR A 32 -18.39 -4.75 9.07
CA THR A 32 -17.55 -3.55 9.07
C THR A 32 -16.82 -3.43 7.73
N ASP A 33 -17.55 -3.00 6.69
CA ASP A 33 -16.91 -2.46 5.49
C ASP A 33 -16.60 -0.98 5.74
N ASP A 34 -15.35 -0.68 6.06
CA ASP A 34 -14.84 0.69 6.22
C ASP A 34 -14.57 1.37 4.86
N GLY A 35 -14.93 0.71 3.75
CA GLY A 35 -14.66 1.17 2.39
C GLY A 35 -13.21 0.97 1.95
N MET A 36 -12.38 0.31 2.77
CA MET A 36 -10.99 -0.01 2.45
C MET A 36 -10.82 -1.44 1.90
N LEU A 37 -11.90 -2.23 1.88
CA LEU A 37 -11.89 -3.56 1.26
C LEU A 37 -11.65 -3.41 -0.24
N MET A 38 -10.49 -3.87 -0.69
CA MET A 38 -10.15 -3.96 -2.11
C MET A 38 -9.84 -5.40 -2.52
N PRO A 39 -10.22 -5.81 -3.74
CA PRO A 39 -9.86 -7.11 -4.28
C PRO A 39 -8.35 -7.38 -4.17
N LEU A 40 -7.99 -8.61 -3.82
CA LEU A 40 -6.58 -9.00 -3.68
C LEU A 40 -5.76 -8.77 -4.95
N ASP A 41 -6.39 -8.89 -6.12
CA ASP A 41 -5.73 -8.68 -7.40
C ASP A 41 -5.42 -7.19 -7.65
N ASP A 42 -6.26 -6.27 -7.16
CA ASP A 42 -5.98 -4.84 -7.22
C ASP A 42 -4.79 -4.47 -6.32
N VAL A 43 -4.70 -5.06 -5.11
CA VAL A 43 -3.55 -4.90 -4.22
C VAL A 43 -2.26 -5.38 -4.89
N LYS A 44 -2.29 -6.58 -5.50
CA LYS A 44 -1.13 -7.12 -6.21
C LYS A 44 -0.72 -6.22 -7.37
N SER A 45 -1.69 -5.73 -8.15
CA SER A 45 -1.41 -4.82 -9.25
C SER A 45 -0.79 -3.50 -8.77
N ALA A 46 -1.22 -2.98 -7.63
CA ALA A 46 -0.66 -1.77 -7.04
C ALA A 46 0.82 -1.96 -6.62
N LEU A 47 1.18 -3.15 -6.16
CA LEU A 47 2.55 -3.50 -5.75
C LEU A 47 3.53 -3.61 -6.93
N ASP A 48 3.04 -3.80 -8.16
CA ASP A 48 3.88 -3.83 -9.36
C ASP A 48 4.39 -2.43 -9.75
N PHE A 49 3.77 -1.36 -9.25
CA PHE A 49 4.21 0.01 -9.54
C PHE A 49 5.36 0.43 -8.63
N SER A 50 6.47 0.85 -9.23
CA SER A 50 7.69 1.23 -8.50
C SER A 50 7.58 2.49 -7.62
N GLY A 51 6.49 3.25 -7.70
CA GLY A 51 6.33 4.56 -7.05
C GLY A 51 7.29 5.66 -7.56
N ARG A 52 8.15 5.37 -8.54
CA ARG A 52 9.10 6.34 -9.10
C ARG A 52 8.46 7.11 -10.24
N LEU A 53 8.46 8.43 -10.13
CA LEU A 53 7.99 9.33 -11.18
C LEU A 53 9.17 10.09 -11.80
N ASN A 54 9.55 9.75 -13.03
CA ASN A 54 10.59 10.47 -13.78
C ASN A 54 9.95 11.33 -14.88
N ILE A 55 9.95 12.64 -14.69
CA ILE A 55 9.32 13.61 -15.60
C ILE A 55 10.28 14.74 -15.96
N ARG A 56 10.15 15.28 -17.18
CA ARG A 56 10.84 16.50 -17.60
C ARG A 56 9.91 17.68 -17.41
N ILE A 57 10.37 18.70 -16.70
CA ILE A 57 9.63 19.94 -16.45
C ILE A 57 10.47 21.17 -16.82
N PRO A 58 9.84 22.32 -17.14
CA PRO A 58 10.57 23.57 -17.39
C PRO A 58 11.46 23.96 -16.21
N LYS A 59 12.64 24.54 -16.51
CA LYS A 59 13.62 24.95 -15.48
C LYS A 59 13.02 25.94 -14.48
N SER A 60 12.17 26.85 -14.95
CA SER A 60 11.47 27.83 -14.11
C SER A 60 10.56 27.15 -13.09
N LEU A 61 9.81 26.12 -13.51
CA LEU A 61 8.93 25.35 -12.63
C LEU A 61 9.74 24.55 -11.61
N HIS A 62 10.79 23.84 -12.05
CA HIS A 62 11.67 23.11 -11.14
C HIS A 62 12.30 24.03 -10.08
N MET A 63 12.77 25.21 -10.49
CA MET A 63 13.34 26.22 -9.59
C MET A 63 12.31 26.66 -8.55
N LYS A 64 11.09 26.99 -8.99
CA LYS A 64 10.00 27.40 -8.08
C LYS A 64 9.69 26.33 -7.04
N LEU A 65 9.44 25.10 -7.47
CA LEU A 65 9.14 23.98 -6.57
C LEU A 65 10.30 23.68 -5.61
N SER A 66 11.54 23.76 -6.08
CA SER A 66 12.73 23.55 -5.25
C SER A 66 12.88 24.62 -4.16
N SER A 67 12.58 25.88 -4.48
CA SER A 67 12.61 26.98 -3.51
C SER A 67 11.49 26.86 -2.48
N GLU A 68 10.27 26.54 -2.92
CA GLU A 68 9.13 26.32 -2.02
C GLU A 68 9.39 25.14 -1.07
N ALA A 69 9.87 24.00 -1.58
CA ALA A 69 10.24 22.85 -0.75
C ALA A 69 11.30 23.18 0.31
N LYS A 70 12.31 23.99 -0.06
CA LYS A 70 13.34 24.46 0.89
C LYS A 70 12.78 25.36 1.98
N ASN A 71 11.87 26.27 1.63
CA ASN A 71 11.22 27.15 2.59
C ASN A 71 10.37 26.36 3.59
N ASP A 72 9.71 25.30 3.13
CA ASP A 72 8.92 24.39 3.96
C ASP A 72 9.79 23.38 4.73
N GLY A 73 11.10 23.34 4.48
CA GLY A 73 12.04 22.44 5.15
C GLY A 73 11.91 20.97 4.74
N VAL A 74 11.33 20.68 3.57
CA VAL A 74 11.07 19.33 3.08
C VAL A 74 11.84 19.03 1.79
N SER A 75 11.99 17.74 1.46
CA SER A 75 12.55 17.36 0.17
C SER A 75 11.63 17.77 -0.99
N LEU A 76 12.20 18.05 -2.17
CA LEU A 76 11.41 18.35 -3.36
C LEU A 76 10.42 17.22 -3.69
N ASN A 77 10.82 15.95 -3.50
CA ASN A 77 9.93 14.81 -3.74
C ASN A 77 8.71 14.82 -2.79
N GLN A 78 8.95 15.09 -1.50
CA GLN A 78 7.87 15.20 -0.51
C GLN A 78 6.95 16.37 -0.83
N TYR A 79 7.53 17.52 -1.24
CA TYR A 79 6.77 18.68 -1.64
C TYR A 79 5.88 18.39 -2.85
N ILE A 80 6.40 17.69 -3.86
CA ILE A 80 5.62 17.27 -5.03
C ILE A 80 4.46 16.37 -4.62
N ILE A 81 4.69 15.37 -3.75
CA ILE A 81 3.63 14.48 -3.26
C ILE A 81 2.55 15.29 -2.54
N TYR A 82 2.94 16.19 -1.63
CA TYR A 82 2.02 17.07 -0.92
C TYR A 82 1.15 17.88 -1.88
N LYS A 83 1.75 18.52 -2.88
CA LYS A 83 1.03 19.30 -3.91
C LYS A 83 0.10 18.45 -4.77
N LEU A 84 0.44 17.17 -5.01
CA LEU A 84 -0.42 16.24 -5.75
C LEU A 84 -1.58 15.71 -4.90
N SER A 85 -1.39 15.57 -3.58
CA SER A 85 -2.41 15.08 -2.65
C SER A 85 -3.45 16.12 -2.23
N LEU A 86 -3.16 17.40 -2.47
CA LEU A 86 -4.05 18.54 -2.15
C LEU A 86 -5.11 18.82 -3.24
N ASN A 87 -5.12 18.04 -4.32
CA ASN A 87 -6.07 18.14 -5.42
C ASN A 87 -7.15 17.07 -5.32
#